data_AF-A0A2V9CDR8-F1
#
_entry.id   AF-A0A2V9CDR8-F1
#
_cell.length_a   1.000
_cell.length_b   1.000
_cell.length_c   1.000
_cell.angle_alpha   90.00
_cell.angle_beta   90.00
_cell.angle_gamma   90.00
#
_symmetry.space_group_name_H-M   'P 1'
#
loop_
_entity.id
_entity.type
_entity.pdbx_description
1 polymer ?
#
loop_
_entity_poly.entity_id
_entity_poly.type
_entity_poly.pdbx_seq_one_letter_code
_entity_poly.pdbx_strand_id
1 'polypeptide(L)'
;MNSNFDRRISFRAPCSALLWALAAVFSVSQFSPAAFASDPKEPVSFPEKPAEPGAPRTSIIRSGVLQTREGLTLRLTTDLGSVNVTQLDPGAPPVVRYTVHVETDARGSAAAQLLSNYSLKAGTSSTGVEIAGLLFPQGTHHTDAQFWVQFEIAVPRNYNLEINTDAGDITTGDIGGTAFLKTQGGNIITGRIGGTGIRDVSRGRPVAKLETEGGHIKVMGVTGDLTAFTAGGHINVGDVTGDASLHSGGGHIRARQIGGRADLDTVGGNITVGRAASFVSVRTGGGQIDFGEVRGSVRAQTGGGGIHVIYVSGPMEVESNGGSICVTGASGAVQAATSGGSITAWINPTVAAETGMVRLEAPSQLSSGTGDLIVYLPRNLAANIDALVANGTAQHIEADSALHLTMQSPMNGLGQVRAVGVLHGGGAPLKLRTTGGKIRLQFMDSQAALRDSLMHEQVDRLNQRFVEVGFPPVSFQFMESKPDVVTPPPDKLEPPGDWIESWLNDLERRFRGSISEDPDTFLKRFTRPPTPSYPPIAQRAGVHGLVTLQVKLTKDGRVEVQRVLEGEPVLADAAIDAVKRWRAKPLWIKGKPCEVVSTVKFDFQLP
;
A
#
# COMPACT_ATOMS: atom_id res chain seq x y z
N MET A 1 -49.91 37.83 26.21
CA MET A 1 -49.36 36.46 26.31
C MET A 1 -48.46 36.27 25.09
N ASN A 2 -47.14 36.11 25.25
CA ASN A 2 -46.41 34.91 25.69
C ASN A 2 -46.46 33.78 24.64
N SER A 3 -45.35 33.15 24.24
CA SER A 3 -43.93 33.49 24.43
C SER A 3 -43.09 32.50 23.62
N ASN A 4 -42.06 32.97 22.91
CA ASN A 4 -40.97 32.13 22.42
C ASN A 4 -39.65 32.68 22.93
N PHE A 5 -38.74 31.79 23.33
CA PHE A 5 -37.48 32.12 23.98
C PHE A 5 -36.35 31.41 23.23
N ASP A 6 -35.44 32.18 22.64
CA ASP A 6 -34.17 31.70 22.08
C ASP A 6 -33.05 32.57 22.64
N ARG A 7 -31.91 31.96 22.97
CA ARG A 7 -30.75 32.62 23.58
C ARG A 7 -29.44 31.99 23.11
N ARG A 8 -28.90 32.54 22.03
CA ARG A 8 -27.45 32.68 21.88
C ARG A 8 -27.03 34.03 22.48
N ILE A 9 -25.95 34.07 23.25
CA ILE A 9 -25.35 35.32 23.73
C ILE A 9 -23.87 35.33 23.37
N SER A 10 -23.51 36.27 22.50
CA SER A 10 -22.13 36.66 22.21
C SER A 10 -21.86 38.01 22.88
N PHE A 11 -20.75 38.15 23.60
CA PHE A 11 -20.35 39.44 24.19
C PHE A 11 -19.32 40.17 23.31
N ARG A 12 -19.53 41.47 23.11
CA ARG A 12 -18.56 42.43 22.57
C ARG A 12 -18.19 43.43 23.66
N ALA A 13 -16.97 43.95 23.59
CA ALA A 13 -16.49 45.03 24.46
C ALA A 13 -16.99 46.42 24.00
N PRO A 14 -16.97 47.42 24.90
CA PRO A 14 -16.93 48.84 24.53
C PRO A 14 -15.51 49.42 24.63
N CYS A 15 -15.22 50.47 23.84
CA CYS A 15 -13.97 51.22 23.90
C CYS A 15 -14.13 52.53 24.71
N SER A 16 -13.00 53.09 25.16
CA SER A 16 -12.88 54.50 25.55
C SER A 16 -11.48 55.01 25.20
N ALA A 17 -11.36 56.20 24.60
CA ALA A 17 -10.08 56.77 24.15
C ALA A 17 -10.13 58.30 24.02
N LEU A 18 -9.12 59.00 24.55
CA LEU A 18 -8.73 60.42 24.35
C LEU A 18 -7.38 60.68 25.08
N LEU A 19 -6.53 61.67 24.75
CA LEU A 19 -5.96 62.15 23.46
C LEU A 19 -4.86 63.22 23.76
N TRP A 20 -3.86 63.39 22.87
CA TRP A 20 -2.75 64.40 22.86
C TRP A 20 -1.62 64.26 23.93
N ALA A 21 -0.38 64.81 23.78
CA ALA A 21 0.54 65.01 22.62
C ALA A 21 1.92 65.60 23.07
N LEU A 22 2.98 65.50 22.23
CA LEU A 22 4.32 66.18 22.28
C LEU A 22 5.26 65.82 23.48
N ALA A 23 6.60 66.03 23.50
CA ALA A 23 7.74 66.08 22.54
C ALA A 23 9.07 66.39 23.32
N ALA A 24 10.33 66.19 22.91
CA ALA A 24 11.03 65.25 21.98
C ALA A 24 12.59 65.41 22.12
N VAL A 25 13.40 64.39 21.70
CA VAL A 25 14.91 64.37 21.61
C VAL A 25 15.69 64.64 22.95
N PHE A 26 17.03 64.64 23.14
CA PHE A 26 18.34 64.49 22.41
C PHE A 26 19.45 64.10 23.47
N SER A 27 20.73 63.69 23.27
CA SER A 27 21.54 63.20 22.13
C SER A 27 22.89 62.50 22.55
N VAL A 28 23.17 61.29 22.07
CA VAL A 28 24.43 60.80 21.40
C VAL A 28 25.83 60.63 22.12
N SER A 29 26.46 59.46 21.83
CA SER A 29 27.93 59.09 21.73
C SER A 29 28.83 58.65 22.91
N GLN A 30 29.28 57.38 22.81
CA GLN A 30 30.64 56.78 22.98
C GLN A 30 31.54 57.01 24.22
N PHE A 31 32.04 55.91 24.84
CA PHE A 31 33.44 55.40 24.76
C PHE A 31 33.62 54.06 25.55
N SER A 32 34.81 53.44 25.52
CA SER A 32 35.19 52.16 26.20
C SER A 32 36.68 52.23 26.62
N PRO A 33 37.38 51.18 27.09
CA PRO A 33 37.04 49.99 27.92
C PRO A 33 37.95 49.88 29.19
N ALA A 34 37.78 48.86 30.06
CA ALA A 34 38.86 48.25 30.89
C ALA A 34 38.33 47.09 31.78
N ALA A 35 39.24 46.32 32.40
CA ALA A 35 38.95 45.25 33.36
C ALA A 35 39.57 45.54 34.74
N PHE A 36 39.09 44.87 35.80
CA PHE A 36 39.88 44.10 36.78
C PHE A 36 38.94 43.31 37.72
N ALA A 37 39.45 42.42 38.57
CA ALA A 37 38.68 41.38 39.26
C ALA A 37 38.87 41.34 40.79
N SER A 38 37.84 40.90 41.51
CA SER A 38 37.98 40.13 42.78
C SER A 38 36.66 39.45 43.20
N ASP A 39 36.79 38.24 43.75
CA ASP A 39 35.76 37.42 44.43
C ASP A 39 35.40 37.98 45.84
N PRO A 40 34.40 37.45 46.60
CA PRO A 40 33.71 36.15 46.42
C PRO A 40 32.17 36.18 46.31
N LYS A 41 31.64 35.09 45.74
CA LYS A 41 30.21 34.75 45.73
C LYS A 41 29.58 34.60 47.12
N GLU A 42 28.39 35.15 47.29
CA GLU A 42 27.39 34.64 48.25
C GLU A 42 26.97 33.20 47.88
N PRO A 43 26.49 32.37 48.84
CA PRO A 43 25.93 31.06 48.54
C PRO A 43 24.63 31.20 47.73
N VAL A 44 24.74 31.14 46.41
CA VAL A 44 23.61 31.23 45.47
C VAL A 44 22.57 30.16 45.80
N SER A 45 21.35 30.59 46.11
CA SER A 45 20.20 29.71 46.27
C SER A 45 19.88 29.02 44.93
N PHE A 46 19.89 27.69 44.91
CA PHE A 46 19.46 26.93 43.74
C PHE A 46 17.95 27.12 43.54
N PRO A 47 17.49 27.64 42.39
CA PRO A 47 16.06 27.76 42.12
C PRO A 47 15.48 26.37 41.82
N GLU A 48 14.37 26.03 42.48
CA GLU A 48 13.67 24.76 42.28
C GLU A 48 12.97 24.72 40.92
N LYS A 49 13.43 23.85 40.01
CA LYS A 49 12.63 23.31 38.91
C LYS A 49 12.96 21.84 38.66
N PRO A 50 11.96 20.94 38.57
CA PRO A 50 12.14 19.64 37.93
C PRO A 50 12.30 19.80 36.41
N ALA A 51 12.62 18.69 35.71
CA ALA A 51 12.85 18.60 34.26
C ALA A 51 14.09 19.34 33.69
N GLU A 52 15.29 18.85 34.01
CA GLU A 52 16.44 18.90 33.09
C GLU A 52 16.76 17.49 32.57
N PRO A 53 16.91 17.26 31.25
CA PRO A 53 17.32 15.96 30.70
C PRO A 53 18.76 15.61 31.13
N GLY A 54 18.90 14.63 32.02
CA GLY A 54 20.18 14.21 32.61
C GLY A 54 20.28 14.41 34.12
N ALA A 55 19.25 14.99 34.77
CA ALA A 55 19.15 14.99 36.23
C ALA A 55 19.14 13.53 36.79
N PRO A 56 19.83 13.26 37.91
CA PRO A 56 19.86 11.92 38.50
C PRO A 56 18.47 11.52 39.02
N ARG A 57 17.91 10.46 38.44
CA ARG A 57 16.65 9.84 38.87
C ARG A 57 16.88 8.92 40.06
N THR A 58 15.86 8.79 40.91
CA THR A 58 15.81 7.74 41.92
C THR A 58 15.07 6.54 41.35
N SER A 59 15.64 5.33 41.40
CA SER A 59 15.02 4.12 40.86
C SER A 59 15.04 2.94 41.83
N ILE A 60 14.07 2.04 41.66
CA ILE A 60 14.00 0.74 42.32
C ILE A 60 13.69 -0.34 41.27
N ILE A 61 14.34 -1.49 41.39
CA ILE A 61 14.12 -2.65 40.54
C ILE A 61 13.46 -3.74 41.38
N ARG A 62 12.33 -4.27 40.90
CA ARG A 62 11.61 -5.39 41.52
C ARG A 62 11.52 -6.54 40.53
N SER A 63 12.29 -7.60 40.76
CA SER A 63 12.33 -8.79 39.88
C SER A 63 11.91 -10.07 40.59
N GLY A 64 11.60 -11.09 39.81
CA GLY A 64 11.22 -12.41 40.31
C GLY A 64 11.10 -13.47 39.21
N VAL A 65 10.99 -14.73 39.65
CA VAL A 65 10.84 -15.89 38.77
C VAL A 65 9.71 -16.76 39.30
N LEU A 66 8.71 -17.03 38.45
CA LEU A 66 7.52 -17.80 38.77
C LEU A 66 7.50 -19.09 37.95
N GLN A 67 7.32 -20.23 38.62
CA GLN A 67 7.23 -21.54 37.97
C GLN A 67 5.90 -21.70 37.25
N THR A 68 5.89 -22.23 36.04
CA THR A 68 4.66 -22.39 35.24
C THR A 68 4.73 -23.64 34.34
N ARG A 69 3.81 -23.74 33.37
CA ARG A 69 3.76 -24.75 32.32
C ARG A 69 3.40 -24.09 30.99
N GLU A 70 3.80 -24.68 29.88
CA GLU A 70 3.35 -24.23 28.57
C GLU A 70 1.82 -24.38 28.39
N GLY A 71 1.23 -23.59 27.49
CA GLY A 71 -0.20 -23.52 27.23
C GLY A 71 -0.99 -22.59 28.16
N LEU A 72 -0.36 -22.07 29.22
CA LEU A 72 -0.98 -21.18 30.21
C LEU A 72 -0.90 -19.69 29.80
N THR A 73 -1.55 -18.82 30.57
CA THR A 73 -1.68 -17.38 30.27
C THR A 73 -0.84 -16.51 31.20
N LEU A 74 -0.21 -15.46 30.66
CA LEU A 74 0.30 -14.32 31.42
C LEU A 74 -0.80 -13.27 31.48
N ARG A 75 -1.26 -12.97 32.68
CA ARG A 75 -2.16 -11.84 32.97
C ARG A 75 -1.36 -10.71 33.58
N LEU A 76 -1.24 -9.60 32.87
CA LEU A 76 -0.67 -8.36 33.38
C LEU A 76 -1.76 -7.28 33.42
N THR A 77 -1.94 -6.66 34.59
CA THR A 77 -2.78 -5.47 34.75
C THR A 77 -1.98 -4.38 35.42
N THR A 78 -1.90 -3.20 34.81
CA THR A 78 -1.25 -2.04 35.41
C THR A 78 -1.92 -0.73 34.99
N ASP A 79 -1.80 0.28 35.84
CA ASP A 79 -2.21 1.65 35.55
C ASP A 79 -1.14 2.39 34.75
N LEU A 80 0.12 2.23 35.15
CA LEU A 80 1.28 2.93 34.59
C LEU A 80 2.39 1.93 34.25
N GLY A 81 2.75 1.88 32.97
CA GLY A 81 4.03 1.33 32.52
C GLY A 81 4.03 0.84 31.09
N SER A 82 5.17 1.04 30.42
CA SER A 82 5.46 0.35 29.16
C SER A 82 5.83 -1.10 29.45
N VAL A 83 5.39 -2.01 28.59
CA VAL A 83 5.52 -3.45 28.75
C VAL A 83 6.33 -4.01 27.59
N ASN A 84 7.39 -4.75 27.90
CA ASN A 84 8.21 -5.48 26.94
C ASN A 84 8.14 -6.99 27.26
N VAL A 85 7.52 -7.78 26.39
CA VAL A 85 7.42 -9.24 26.54
C VAL A 85 8.26 -9.97 25.51
N THR A 86 9.19 -10.78 26.00
CA THR A 86 10.11 -11.60 25.20
C THR A 86 9.82 -13.09 25.40
N GLN A 87 10.15 -13.92 24.41
CA GLN A 87 10.13 -15.36 24.58
C GLN A 87 11.46 -15.88 25.11
N LEU A 88 11.40 -16.90 25.96
CA LEU A 88 12.56 -17.68 26.37
C LEU A 88 13.13 -18.54 25.22
N ASP A 89 14.41 -18.86 25.34
CA ASP A 89 15.15 -19.71 24.42
C ASP A 89 14.56 -21.13 24.30
N PRO A 90 14.76 -21.81 23.15
CA PRO A 90 14.29 -23.19 22.99
C PRO A 90 14.91 -24.11 24.05
N GLY A 91 14.09 -24.87 24.77
CA GLY A 91 14.55 -25.78 25.82
C GLY A 91 14.84 -25.14 27.18
N ALA A 92 14.60 -23.83 27.35
CA ALA A 92 14.57 -23.21 28.68
C ALA A 92 13.44 -23.81 29.55
N PRO A 93 13.62 -23.90 30.89
CA PRO A 93 12.57 -24.38 31.77
C PRO A 93 11.35 -23.43 31.74
N PRO A 94 10.11 -23.96 31.87
CA PRO A 94 8.88 -23.15 31.76
C PRO A 94 8.67 -22.29 33.01
N VAL A 95 9.33 -21.13 33.02
CA VAL A 95 9.19 -20.09 34.03
C VAL A 95 8.75 -18.78 33.38
N VAL A 96 8.04 -17.94 34.12
CA VAL A 96 7.95 -16.51 33.80
C VAL A 96 9.00 -15.78 34.62
N ARG A 97 9.89 -15.05 33.96
CA ARG A 97 10.81 -14.11 34.62
C ARG A 97 10.24 -12.71 34.44
N TYR A 98 10.23 -11.90 35.49
CA TYR A 98 9.86 -10.49 35.38
C TYR A 98 10.90 -9.60 36.07
N THR A 99 11.10 -8.42 35.51
CA THR A 99 11.85 -7.31 36.10
C THR A 99 11.01 -6.05 35.88
N VAL A 100 10.66 -5.36 36.96
CA VAL A 100 9.96 -4.07 36.90
C VAL A 100 10.92 -2.98 37.35
N HIS A 101 11.29 -2.11 36.43
CA HIS A 101 12.04 -0.89 36.69
C HIS A 101 11.03 0.21 37.01
N VAL A 102 11.23 0.89 38.14
CA VAL A 102 10.38 2.00 38.59
C VAL A 102 11.29 3.19 38.90
N GLU A 103 11.08 4.31 38.22
CA GLU A 103 11.90 5.52 38.34
C GLU A 103 11.06 6.75 38.68
N THR A 104 11.66 7.72 39.36
CA THR A 104 11.10 9.06 39.52
C THR A 104 12.21 10.13 39.50
N ASP A 105 11.88 11.33 39.05
CA ASP A 105 12.72 12.52 39.14
C ASP A 105 12.65 13.21 40.51
N ALA A 106 11.72 12.78 41.37
CA ALA A 106 11.68 13.18 42.77
C ALA A 106 13.01 12.84 43.48
N ARG A 107 13.32 13.62 44.52
CA ARG A 107 14.55 13.51 45.31
C ARG A 107 14.25 13.35 46.80
N GLY A 108 15.20 12.80 47.55
CA GLY A 108 15.13 12.67 49.00
C GLY A 108 13.97 11.79 49.49
N SER A 109 13.32 12.21 50.58
CA SER A 109 12.22 11.47 51.22
C SER A 109 10.99 11.31 50.32
N ALA A 110 10.68 12.30 49.48
CA ALA A 110 9.55 12.23 48.54
C ALA A 110 9.73 11.09 47.52
N ALA A 111 10.95 10.90 47.01
CA ALA A 111 11.27 9.80 46.11
C ALA A 111 11.06 8.43 46.78
N ALA A 112 11.58 8.28 48.01
CA ALA A 112 11.42 7.04 48.77
C ALA A 112 9.94 6.72 49.06
N GLN A 113 9.14 7.74 49.37
CA GLN A 113 7.69 7.60 49.56
C GLN A 113 6.97 7.16 48.28
N LEU A 114 7.19 7.86 47.15
CA LEU A 114 6.58 7.51 45.86
C LEU A 114 6.94 6.08 45.41
N LEU A 115 8.22 5.70 45.48
CA LEU A 115 8.69 4.36 45.11
C LEU A 115 8.21 3.25 46.08
N SER A 116 7.86 3.61 47.33
CA SER A 116 7.25 2.68 48.29
C SER A 116 5.74 2.48 48.06
N ASN A 117 5.04 3.51 47.57
CA ASN A 117 3.59 3.46 47.29
C ASN A 117 3.24 2.57 46.08
N TYR A 118 4.18 2.35 45.16
CA TYR A 118 3.98 1.45 44.02
C TYR A 118 3.86 -0.02 44.46
N SER A 119 2.67 -0.58 44.27
CA SER A 119 2.31 -1.93 44.70
C SER A 119 2.44 -2.91 43.54
N LEU A 120 3.55 -3.65 43.51
CA LEU A 120 3.72 -4.80 42.63
C LEU A 120 3.32 -6.10 43.34
N LYS A 121 2.35 -6.81 42.79
CA LYS A 121 1.95 -8.17 43.18
C LYS A 121 2.22 -9.10 42.01
N ALA A 122 2.82 -10.25 42.27
CA ALA A 122 3.10 -11.27 41.25
C ALA A 122 2.89 -12.66 41.85
N GLY A 123 2.25 -13.57 41.12
CA GLY A 123 1.92 -14.91 41.61
C GLY A 123 1.53 -15.90 40.52
N THR A 124 1.45 -17.17 40.90
CA THR A 124 1.03 -18.28 40.04
C THR A 124 -0.41 -18.68 40.37
N SER A 125 -1.26 -18.78 39.36
CA SER A 125 -2.63 -19.29 39.47
C SER A 125 -2.80 -20.59 38.67
N SER A 126 -3.94 -21.27 38.81
CA SER A 126 -4.23 -22.49 38.04
C SER A 126 -4.31 -22.25 36.53
N THR A 127 -4.50 -21.00 36.11
CA THR A 127 -4.55 -20.56 34.70
C THR A 127 -3.23 -19.99 34.18
N GLY A 128 -2.19 -19.84 35.03
CA GLY A 128 -0.87 -19.37 34.62
C GLY A 128 -0.21 -18.43 35.62
N VAL A 129 0.15 -17.23 35.17
CA VAL A 129 0.87 -16.23 35.97
C VAL A 129 0.11 -14.92 35.94
N GLU A 130 -0.06 -14.32 37.11
CA GLU A 130 -0.75 -13.05 37.31
C GLU A 130 0.23 -12.03 37.91
N ILE A 131 0.34 -10.87 37.27
CA ILE A 131 1.14 -9.73 37.70
C ILE A 131 0.24 -8.49 37.71
N ALA A 132 0.24 -7.77 38.82
CA ALA A 132 -0.51 -6.53 38.99
C ALA A 132 0.41 -5.44 39.55
N GLY A 133 0.55 -4.32 38.82
CA GLY A 133 1.31 -3.15 39.25
C GLY A 133 0.37 -1.96 39.38
N LEU A 134 0.22 -1.40 40.59
CA LEU A 134 -0.70 -0.29 40.86
C LEU A 134 -0.01 0.80 41.70
N LEU A 135 -0.13 2.05 41.27
CA LEU A 135 0.26 3.24 42.00
C LEU A 135 -0.96 3.81 42.75
N PHE A 136 -1.11 3.47 44.03
CA PHE A 136 -2.24 3.97 44.82
C PHE A 136 -2.19 5.50 44.98
N PRO A 137 -3.23 6.25 44.54
CA PRO A 137 -3.26 7.70 44.69
C PRO A 137 -3.45 8.09 46.15
N GLN A 138 -2.46 8.76 46.74
CA GLN A 138 -2.61 9.47 48.01
C GLN A 138 -3.42 10.75 47.80
N GLY A 139 -4.27 11.08 48.77
CA GLY A 139 -5.08 12.30 48.72
C GLY A 139 -4.22 13.56 48.86
N THR A 140 -4.36 14.50 47.92
CA THR A 140 -3.96 15.91 48.03
C THR A 140 -2.57 16.20 48.63
N HIS A 141 -1.54 16.29 47.78
CA HIS A 141 -0.65 17.47 47.72
C HIS A 141 0.26 17.39 46.47
N HIS A 142 0.74 18.55 46.01
CA HIS A 142 1.57 18.65 44.80
C HIS A 142 2.94 18.00 44.99
N THR A 143 3.19 16.95 44.23
CA THR A 143 4.51 16.69 43.66
C THR A 143 4.34 16.62 42.15
N ASP A 144 4.83 17.62 41.41
CA ASP A 144 4.88 17.61 39.94
C ASP A 144 5.99 16.66 39.41
N ALA A 145 6.28 15.62 40.19
CA ALA A 145 7.31 14.62 39.94
C ALA A 145 6.79 13.61 38.91
N GLN A 146 7.62 13.34 37.91
CA GLN A 146 7.36 12.35 36.90
C GLN A 146 7.69 10.95 37.44
N PHE A 147 6.91 9.97 37.00
CA PHE A 147 6.99 8.59 37.44
C PHE A 147 6.99 7.69 36.21
N TRP A 148 7.98 6.81 36.10
CA TRP A 148 8.13 5.90 34.97
C TRP A 148 8.18 4.45 35.45
N VAL A 149 7.51 3.58 34.72
CA VAL A 149 7.49 2.14 34.99
C VAL A 149 7.78 1.42 33.67
N GLN A 150 8.68 0.44 33.72
CA GLN A 150 9.02 -0.45 32.61
C GLN A 150 8.98 -1.89 33.10
N PHE A 151 8.08 -2.68 32.53
CA PHE A 151 7.97 -4.12 32.75
C PHE A 151 8.77 -4.86 31.68
N GLU A 152 9.77 -5.63 32.08
CA GLU A 152 10.46 -6.57 31.21
C GLU A 152 10.09 -8.00 31.65
N ILE A 153 9.42 -8.74 30.77
CA ILE A 153 8.88 -10.06 31.10
C ILE A 153 9.35 -11.07 30.05
N ALA A 154 9.95 -12.16 30.50
CA ALA A 154 10.30 -13.29 29.64
C ALA A 154 9.35 -14.47 29.93
N VAL A 155 8.63 -14.92 28.91
CA VAL A 155 7.64 -16.01 28.98
C VAL A 155 8.09 -17.26 28.22
N PRO A 156 7.54 -18.46 28.53
CA PRO A 156 7.67 -19.62 27.66
C PRO A 156 7.14 -19.36 26.24
N ARG A 157 7.52 -20.17 25.26
CA ARG A 157 7.14 -19.92 23.85
C ARG A 157 5.64 -20.07 23.60
N ASN A 158 5.07 -21.19 24.06
CA ASN A 158 3.67 -21.53 23.88
C ASN A 158 2.80 -20.93 24.99
N TYR A 159 2.92 -19.62 25.24
CA TYR A 159 2.19 -18.90 26.29
C TYR A 159 1.18 -17.93 25.67
N ASN A 160 0.00 -17.80 26.29
CA ASN A 160 -0.99 -16.79 25.92
C ASN A 160 -0.70 -15.49 26.68
N LEU A 161 -0.95 -14.33 26.06
CA LEU A 161 -0.81 -13.03 26.71
C LEU A 161 -2.17 -12.35 26.88
N GLU A 162 -2.43 -11.81 28.07
CA GLU A 162 -3.59 -10.99 28.40
C GLU A 162 -3.07 -9.78 29.20
N ILE A 163 -2.89 -8.65 28.51
CA ILE A 163 -2.15 -7.48 29.01
C ILE A 163 -3.04 -6.24 28.91
N ASN A 164 -3.34 -5.61 30.04
CA ASN A 164 -3.95 -4.29 30.12
C ASN A 164 -3.00 -3.34 30.84
N THR A 165 -2.54 -2.29 30.15
CA THR A 165 -1.89 -1.11 30.77
C THR A 165 -2.79 0.09 30.54
N ASP A 166 -3.05 0.97 31.49
CA ASP A 166 -3.85 2.15 31.17
C ASP A 166 -2.98 3.18 30.41
N ALA A 167 -1.74 3.41 30.84
CA ALA A 167 -0.76 4.21 30.09
C ALA A 167 0.61 3.51 29.93
N GLY A 168 1.00 3.27 28.67
CA GLY A 168 2.31 2.75 28.28
C GLY A 168 2.27 1.99 26.96
N ASP A 169 3.42 1.87 26.30
CA ASP A 169 3.55 1.10 25.06
C ASP A 169 3.64 -0.40 25.36
N ILE A 170 2.91 -1.23 24.62
CA ILE A 170 3.02 -2.69 24.68
C ILE A 170 3.89 -3.16 23.51
N THR A 171 5.11 -3.58 23.83
CA THR A 171 6.04 -4.22 22.91
C THR A 171 6.13 -5.71 23.21
N THR A 172 6.09 -6.54 22.17
CA THR A 172 6.17 -8.00 22.30
C THR A 172 6.95 -8.61 21.13
N GLY A 173 7.65 -9.72 21.38
CA GLY A 173 8.24 -10.55 20.33
C GLY A 173 7.19 -11.34 19.54
N ASP A 174 7.60 -12.48 18.98
CA ASP A 174 6.64 -13.51 18.53
C ASP A 174 5.93 -14.11 19.77
N ILE A 175 4.66 -14.53 19.61
CA ILE A 175 3.80 -15.06 20.68
C ILE A 175 3.25 -16.41 20.20
N GLY A 176 3.57 -17.52 20.89
CA GLY A 176 3.13 -18.86 20.46
C GLY A 176 1.67 -19.18 20.81
N GLY A 177 1.07 -18.47 21.77
CA GLY A 177 -0.35 -18.58 22.13
C GLY A 177 -1.23 -17.51 21.47
N THR A 178 -2.38 -17.23 22.09
CA THR A 178 -3.24 -16.08 21.76
C THR A 178 -2.75 -14.80 22.43
N ALA A 179 -3.10 -13.62 21.89
CA ALA A 179 -2.75 -12.32 22.47
C ALA A 179 -3.96 -11.39 22.59
N PHE A 180 -4.25 -10.96 23.82
CA PHE A 180 -5.23 -9.93 24.16
C PHE A 180 -4.47 -8.75 24.76
N LEU A 181 -4.16 -7.74 23.94
CA LEU A 181 -3.31 -6.62 24.33
C LEU A 181 -4.12 -5.33 24.30
N LYS A 182 -4.19 -4.61 25.42
CA LYS A 182 -4.90 -3.34 25.55
C LYS A 182 -4.05 -2.26 26.23
N THR A 183 -4.03 -1.08 25.63
CA THR A 183 -3.52 0.17 26.22
C THR A 183 -4.54 1.30 26.01
N GLN A 184 -4.50 2.42 26.75
CA GLN A 184 -5.25 3.62 26.31
C GLN A 184 -4.35 4.50 25.45
N GLY A 185 -3.27 5.03 26.02
CA GLY A 185 -2.41 5.99 25.32
C GLY A 185 -1.39 5.40 24.34
N GLY A 186 -0.91 4.18 24.61
CA GLY A 186 0.33 3.67 24.00
C GLY A 186 0.17 2.95 22.66
N ASN A 187 1.32 2.70 22.03
CA ASN A 187 1.44 1.85 20.85
C ASN A 187 1.37 0.36 21.24
N ILE A 188 0.91 -0.48 20.32
CA ILE A 188 1.01 -1.94 20.40
C ILE A 188 1.89 -2.42 19.25
N ILE A 189 3.08 -2.92 19.56
CA ILE A 189 4.03 -3.48 18.58
C ILE A 189 4.26 -4.95 18.93
N THR A 190 3.99 -5.83 17.97
CA THR A 190 4.03 -7.28 18.19
C THR A 190 4.56 -8.02 16.96
N GLY A 191 5.24 -9.14 17.20
CA GLY A 191 5.76 -10.03 16.17
C GLY A 191 4.65 -10.83 15.48
N ARG A 192 4.86 -12.14 15.37
CA ARG A 192 3.86 -13.10 14.91
C ARG A 192 3.08 -13.67 16.08
N ILE A 193 1.75 -13.71 15.97
CA ILE A 193 0.85 -14.23 17.00
C ILE A 193 0.27 -15.57 16.55
N GLY A 194 0.38 -16.58 17.41
CA GLY A 194 -0.23 -17.90 17.27
C GLY A 194 0.71 -18.95 16.65
N GLY A 195 0.88 -20.06 17.37
CA GLY A 195 1.68 -21.21 16.98
C GLY A 195 0.93 -22.32 16.24
N THR A 196 1.66 -23.38 15.89
CA THR A 196 1.16 -24.57 15.21
C THR A 196 0.15 -25.34 16.06
N GLY A 197 -1.12 -25.33 15.67
CA GLY A 197 -2.21 -26.09 16.31
C GLY A 197 -3.42 -25.25 16.77
N ILE A 198 -3.30 -23.92 16.86
CA ILE A 198 -4.38 -23.06 17.39
C ILE A 198 -5.65 -23.05 16.52
N ARG A 199 -5.52 -23.33 15.21
CA ARG A 199 -6.63 -23.31 14.24
C ARG A 199 -7.84 -24.18 14.63
N ASP A 200 -7.63 -25.33 15.28
CA ASP A 200 -8.74 -26.20 15.73
C ASP A 200 -9.33 -25.80 17.08
N VAL A 201 -8.59 -25.04 17.90
CA VAL A 201 -9.01 -24.61 19.25
C VAL A 201 -9.90 -23.37 19.18
N SER A 202 -9.61 -22.43 18.28
CA SER A 202 -10.22 -21.10 18.22
C SER A 202 -11.50 -21.02 17.36
N ARG A 203 -12.43 -21.98 17.46
CA ARG A 203 -13.73 -21.89 16.77
C ARG A 203 -14.56 -20.70 17.30
N GLY A 204 -14.46 -19.55 16.63
CA GLY A 204 -15.23 -18.34 16.95
C GLY A 204 -14.62 -17.44 18.03
N ARG A 205 -13.29 -17.48 18.23
CA ARG A 205 -12.57 -16.51 19.07
C ARG A 205 -11.31 -16.03 18.34
N PRO A 206 -11.03 -14.71 18.28
CA PRO A 206 -9.83 -14.22 17.62
C PRO A 206 -8.56 -14.71 18.33
N VAL A 207 -7.53 -15.01 17.55
CA VAL A 207 -6.20 -15.40 18.05
C VAL A 207 -5.44 -14.16 18.55
N ALA A 208 -5.69 -13.00 17.94
CA ALA A 208 -5.18 -11.72 18.36
C ALA A 208 -6.34 -10.70 18.51
N LYS A 209 -6.44 -10.06 19.69
CA LYS A 209 -7.30 -8.89 19.92
C LYS A 209 -6.45 -7.74 20.47
N LEU A 210 -6.35 -6.66 19.72
CA LEU A 210 -5.44 -5.55 20.01
C LEU A 210 -6.24 -4.23 20.08
N GLU A 211 -6.19 -3.53 21.21
CA GLU A 211 -6.97 -2.31 21.45
C GLU A 211 -6.10 -1.17 21.99
N THR A 212 -6.14 -0.02 21.34
CA THR A 212 -5.58 1.23 21.84
C THR A 212 -6.56 2.39 21.62
N GLU A 213 -6.41 3.50 22.33
CA GLU A 213 -7.19 4.71 22.08
C GLU A 213 -6.35 5.68 21.24
N GLY A 214 -5.18 6.09 21.73
CA GLY A 214 -4.31 7.04 21.02
C GLY A 214 -3.30 6.41 20.06
N GLY A 215 -2.73 5.26 20.41
CA GLY A 215 -1.49 4.78 19.79
C GLY A 215 -1.65 4.00 18.48
N HIS A 216 -0.52 3.63 17.89
CA HIS A 216 -0.46 2.84 16.67
C HIS A 216 -0.39 1.33 16.98
N ILE A 217 -0.99 0.51 16.11
CA ILE A 217 -0.89 -0.96 16.17
C ILE A 217 0.00 -1.44 15.02
N LYS A 218 1.04 -2.22 15.32
CA LYS A 218 1.86 -2.94 14.34
C LYS A 218 1.96 -4.43 14.69
N VAL A 219 1.58 -5.28 13.73
CA VAL A 219 1.57 -6.75 13.85
C VAL A 219 2.33 -7.36 12.68
N MET A 220 3.32 -8.23 12.92
CA MET A 220 4.05 -8.89 11.83
C MET A 220 3.26 -10.04 11.19
N GLY A 221 2.39 -10.73 11.95
CA GLY A 221 1.41 -11.67 11.40
C GLY A 221 0.56 -12.38 12.46
N VAL A 222 -0.52 -13.06 12.04
CA VAL A 222 -1.45 -13.79 12.92
C VAL A 222 -1.86 -15.13 12.29
N THR A 223 -1.59 -16.24 12.98
CA THR A 223 -1.89 -17.63 12.55
C THR A 223 -3.34 -18.01 12.83
N GLY A 224 -4.27 -17.10 12.56
CA GLY A 224 -5.71 -17.24 12.77
C GLY A 224 -6.39 -15.89 12.57
N ASP A 225 -7.50 -15.64 13.28
CA ASP A 225 -8.27 -14.41 13.14
C ASP A 225 -7.70 -13.26 14.00
N LEU A 226 -7.79 -12.03 13.47
CA LEU A 226 -7.31 -10.80 14.10
C LEU A 226 -8.45 -9.78 14.26
N THR A 227 -8.54 -9.18 15.44
CA THR A 227 -9.30 -7.93 15.69
C THR A 227 -8.35 -6.85 16.17
N ALA A 228 -8.33 -5.69 15.50
CA ALA A 228 -7.52 -4.54 15.89
C ALA A 228 -8.35 -3.25 15.89
N PHE A 229 -8.25 -2.47 16.97
CA PHE A 229 -8.94 -1.19 17.13
C PHE A 229 -7.99 -0.10 17.63
N THR A 230 -8.02 1.07 17.00
CA THR A 230 -7.41 2.31 17.51
C THR A 230 -8.36 3.49 17.32
N ALA A 231 -8.46 4.42 18.27
CA ALA A 231 -9.32 5.60 18.11
C ALA A 231 -8.63 6.76 17.33
N GLY A 232 -7.30 6.78 17.24
CA GLY A 232 -6.57 7.80 16.47
C GLY A 232 -5.43 7.30 15.58
N GLY A 233 -4.82 6.16 15.91
CA GLY A 233 -3.56 5.73 15.32
C GLY A 233 -3.64 4.97 13.99
N HIS A 234 -2.47 4.56 13.50
CA HIS A 234 -2.35 3.69 12.33
C HIS A 234 -2.46 2.21 12.74
N ILE A 235 -3.06 1.39 11.88
CA ILE A 235 -3.03 -0.07 11.99
C ILE A 235 -2.21 -0.62 10.82
N ASN A 236 -1.08 -1.26 11.13
CA ASN A 236 -0.19 -1.89 10.17
C ASN A 236 -0.10 -3.39 10.46
N VAL A 237 -0.61 -4.22 9.55
CA VAL A 237 -0.65 -5.68 9.70
C VAL A 237 0.07 -6.35 8.53
N GLY A 238 0.94 -7.31 8.85
CA GLY A 238 1.55 -8.21 7.89
C GLY A 238 0.57 -9.27 7.40
N ASP A 239 0.83 -10.53 7.74
CA ASP A 239 0.08 -11.68 7.22
C ASP A 239 -0.93 -12.21 8.24
N VAL A 240 -2.23 -12.08 7.96
CA VAL A 240 -3.32 -12.73 8.72
C VAL A 240 -3.76 -13.98 7.97
N THR A 241 -3.79 -15.14 8.62
CA THR A 241 -4.16 -16.39 7.93
C THR A 241 -5.64 -16.77 8.03
N GLY A 242 -6.38 -16.15 8.95
CA GLY A 242 -7.84 -16.21 9.05
C GLY A 242 -8.49 -14.87 8.72
N ASP A 243 -9.61 -14.57 9.37
CA ASP A 243 -10.37 -13.33 9.18
C ASP A 243 -9.68 -12.13 9.86
N ALA A 244 -9.83 -10.93 9.30
CA ALA A 244 -9.26 -9.69 9.83
C ALA A 244 -10.30 -8.58 9.94
N SER A 245 -10.48 -8.05 11.16
CA SER A 245 -11.35 -6.91 11.45
C SER A 245 -10.53 -5.75 12.02
N LEU A 246 -10.34 -4.69 11.23
CA LEU A 246 -9.39 -3.59 11.51
C LEU A 246 -10.12 -2.24 11.50
N HIS A 247 -10.14 -1.55 12.63
CA HIS A 247 -10.90 -0.30 12.81
C HIS A 247 -10.00 0.83 13.31
N SER A 248 -9.95 1.97 12.61
CA SER A 248 -9.24 3.17 13.06
C SER A 248 -10.15 4.40 13.10
N GLY A 249 -10.16 5.13 14.21
CA GLY A 249 -10.93 6.38 14.33
C GLY A 249 -10.38 7.57 13.52
N GLY A 250 -9.26 7.40 12.79
CA GLY A 250 -8.77 8.43 11.87
C GLY A 250 -7.51 8.10 11.07
N GLY A 251 -6.66 7.19 11.55
CA GLY A 251 -5.40 6.83 10.90
C GLY A 251 -5.54 5.83 9.74
N HIS A 252 -4.44 5.68 9.01
CA HIS A 252 -4.27 4.70 7.93
C HIS A 252 -4.39 3.24 8.41
N ILE A 253 -4.92 2.38 7.54
CA ILE A 253 -4.91 0.93 7.73
C ILE A 253 -4.16 0.28 6.56
N ARG A 254 -3.12 -0.50 6.86
CA ARG A 254 -2.35 -1.29 5.89
C ARG A 254 -2.41 -2.76 6.28
N ALA A 255 -2.84 -3.63 5.38
CA ALA A 255 -2.85 -5.08 5.57
C ALA A 255 -2.15 -5.78 4.40
N ARG A 256 -1.05 -6.50 4.66
CA ARG A 256 -0.21 -7.09 3.60
C ARG A 256 -0.89 -8.29 2.94
N GLN A 257 -1.38 -9.24 3.73
CA GLN A 257 -2.15 -10.39 3.25
C GLN A 257 -3.21 -10.81 4.25
N ILE A 258 -4.43 -11.09 3.78
CA ILE A 258 -5.53 -11.63 4.59
C ILE A 258 -6.04 -12.93 3.94
N GLY A 259 -5.99 -14.04 4.69
CA GLY A 259 -6.38 -15.38 4.23
C GLY A 259 -7.88 -15.65 4.31
N GLY A 260 -8.59 -15.01 5.23
CA GLY A 260 -10.04 -15.08 5.39
C GLY A 260 -10.78 -13.85 4.84
N ARG A 261 -11.93 -13.55 5.42
CA ARG A 261 -12.67 -12.30 5.20
C ARG A 261 -11.90 -11.12 5.78
N ALA A 262 -11.99 -9.98 5.10
CA ALA A 262 -11.46 -8.71 5.55
C ALA A 262 -12.59 -7.69 5.79
N ASP A 263 -12.55 -6.98 6.92
CA ASP A 263 -13.41 -5.84 7.25
C ASP A 263 -12.51 -4.69 7.76
N LEU A 264 -12.38 -3.60 7.00
CA LEU A 264 -11.48 -2.48 7.29
C LEU A 264 -12.21 -1.14 7.27
N ASP A 265 -12.31 -0.47 8.41
CA ASP A 265 -13.01 0.82 8.55
C ASP A 265 -12.09 1.91 9.10
N THR A 266 -12.08 3.09 8.47
CA THR A 266 -11.47 4.30 9.04
C THR A 266 -12.28 5.57 8.80
N VAL A 267 -12.14 6.58 9.67
CA VAL A 267 -12.86 7.85 9.50
C VAL A 267 -12.22 8.75 8.44
N GLY A 268 -10.89 8.72 8.31
CA GLY A 268 -10.16 9.62 7.39
C GLY A 268 -8.92 9.04 6.72
N GLY A 269 -8.39 7.92 7.21
CA GLY A 269 -7.17 7.32 6.68
C GLY A 269 -7.34 6.72 5.28
N ASN A 270 -6.26 6.76 4.50
CA ASN A 270 -6.09 5.83 3.37
C ASN A 270 -6.08 4.37 3.87
N ILE A 271 -6.67 3.46 3.09
CA ILE A 271 -6.63 2.01 3.34
C ILE A 271 -5.85 1.32 2.21
N THR A 272 -5.02 0.33 2.53
CA THR A 272 -4.23 -0.43 1.55
C THR A 272 -4.21 -1.91 1.88
N VAL A 273 -4.65 -2.75 0.95
CA VAL A 273 -4.72 -4.21 1.08
C VAL A 273 -3.89 -4.86 -0.02
N GLY A 274 -2.83 -5.59 0.36
CA GLY A 274 -1.88 -6.20 -0.57
C GLY A 274 -2.47 -7.40 -1.31
N ARG A 275 -2.81 -8.46 -0.58
CA ARG A 275 -3.65 -9.56 -1.09
C ARG A 275 -4.78 -9.91 -0.13
N ALA A 276 -5.90 -10.39 -0.68
CA ALA A 276 -6.94 -11.05 0.09
C ALA A 276 -7.46 -12.29 -0.63
N ALA A 277 -7.78 -13.35 0.11
CA ALA A 277 -8.21 -14.64 -0.46
C ALA A 277 -9.73 -14.90 -0.41
N SER A 278 -10.53 -13.94 0.05
CA SER A 278 -11.98 -14.07 0.21
C SER A 278 -12.68 -12.71 0.06
N PHE A 279 -13.87 -12.52 0.66
CA PHE A 279 -14.59 -11.25 0.68
C PHE A 279 -13.83 -10.14 1.41
N VAL A 280 -13.79 -8.95 0.83
CA VAL A 280 -13.16 -7.76 1.38
C VAL A 280 -14.16 -6.61 1.45
N SER A 281 -14.38 -6.11 2.66
CA SER A 281 -15.21 -4.94 2.98
C SER A 281 -14.31 -3.81 3.46
N VAL A 282 -14.42 -2.63 2.85
CA VAL A 282 -13.60 -1.45 3.17
C VAL A 282 -14.43 -0.17 3.16
N ARG A 283 -14.31 0.66 4.19
CA ARG A 283 -14.89 2.02 4.19
C ARG A 283 -13.89 3.06 4.72
N THR A 284 -13.86 4.23 4.07
CA THR A 284 -13.15 5.40 4.58
C THR A 284 -13.95 6.68 4.37
N GLY A 285 -14.00 7.57 5.37
CA GLY A 285 -14.72 8.84 5.25
C GLY A 285 -14.08 9.85 4.29
N GLY A 286 -12.82 9.65 3.87
CA GLY A 286 -12.15 10.55 2.92
C GLY A 286 -10.84 10.07 2.31
N GLY A 287 -10.24 8.98 2.80
CA GLY A 287 -8.96 8.48 2.29
C GLY A 287 -9.05 7.78 0.93
N GLN A 288 -7.89 7.58 0.31
CA GLN A 288 -7.74 6.71 -0.86
C GLN A 288 -7.81 5.23 -0.45
N ILE A 289 -8.41 4.39 -1.29
CA ILE A 289 -8.41 2.93 -1.11
C ILE A 289 -7.57 2.31 -2.22
N ASP A 290 -6.61 1.45 -1.87
CA ASP A 290 -5.75 0.75 -2.82
C ASP A 290 -5.76 -0.76 -2.57
N PHE A 291 -6.19 -1.54 -3.57
CA PHE A 291 -6.19 -3.00 -3.56
C PHE A 291 -5.18 -3.55 -4.56
N GLY A 292 -4.37 -4.51 -4.10
CA GLY A 292 -3.60 -5.40 -4.96
C GLY A 292 -4.48 -6.50 -5.54
N GLU A 293 -4.32 -7.71 -5.03
CA GLU A 293 -4.95 -8.93 -5.56
C GLU A 293 -6.02 -9.48 -4.62
N VAL A 294 -7.28 -9.45 -5.03
CA VAL A 294 -8.40 -10.03 -4.26
C VAL A 294 -8.97 -11.25 -4.99
N ARG A 295 -8.72 -12.45 -4.46
CA ARG A 295 -9.25 -13.72 -4.97
C ARG A 295 -10.66 -14.02 -4.45
N GLY A 296 -11.52 -13.01 -4.49
CA GLY A 296 -12.86 -13.01 -3.90
C GLY A 296 -13.68 -11.82 -4.36
N SER A 297 -14.69 -11.44 -3.58
CA SER A 297 -15.55 -10.28 -3.87
C SER A 297 -15.09 -9.04 -3.10
N VAL A 298 -15.31 -7.84 -3.65
CA VAL A 298 -14.92 -6.56 -3.02
C VAL A 298 -16.14 -5.67 -2.80
N ARG A 299 -16.25 -5.08 -1.61
CA ARG A 299 -17.08 -3.89 -1.34
C ARG A 299 -16.17 -2.78 -0.80
N ALA A 300 -16.11 -1.64 -1.48
CA ALA A 300 -15.27 -0.51 -1.09
C ALA A 300 -16.02 0.82 -1.22
N GLN A 301 -16.04 1.63 -0.17
CA GLN A 301 -16.71 2.94 -0.16
C GLN A 301 -15.76 4.04 0.37
N THR A 302 -15.61 5.15 -0.36
CA THR A 302 -14.86 6.32 0.11
C THR A 302 -15.61 7.64 -0.04
N GLY A 303 -15.58 8.45 1.02
CA GLY A 303 -16.22 9.77 1.04
C GLY A 303 -15.53 10.85 0.20
N GLY A 304 -14.33 10.59 -0.36
CA GLY A 304 -13.63 11.60 -1.17
C GLY A 304 -12.37 11.15 -1.91
N GLY A 305 -11.69 10.09 -1.47
CA GLY A 305 -10.46 9.60 -2.12
C GLY A 305 -10.70 8.81 -3.40
N GLY A 306 -9.63 8.52 -4.13
CA GLY A 306 -9.68 7.57 -5.26
C GLY A 306 -9.83 6.11 -4.78
N ILE A 307 -10.24 5.23 -5.70
CA ILE A 307 -10.16 3.78 -5.51
C ILE A 307 -9.29 3.20 -6.62
N HIS A 308 -8.20 2.52 -6.26
CA HIS A 308 -7.35 1.77 -7.17
C HIS A 308 -7.46 0.28 -6.90
N VAL A 309 -7.59 -0.51 -7.97
CA VAL A 309 -7.78 -1.96 -7.92
C VAL A 309 -6.91 -2.60 -8.99
N ILE A 310 -5.91 -3.39 -8.59
CA ILE A 310 -5.03 -4.11 -9.52
C ILE A 310 -5.74 -5.35 -10.09
N TYR A 311 -6.25 -6.24 -9.22
CA TYR A 311 -6.96 -7.43 -9.67
C TYR A 311 -8.04 -7.91 -8.68
N VAL A 312 -9.22 -8.25 -9.21
CA VAL A 312 -10.29 -8.96 -8.46
C VAL A 312 -10.86 -10.10 -9.30
N SER A 313 -10.91 -11.31 -8.71
CA SER A 313 -11.48 -12.48 -9.39
C SER A 313 -13.01 -12.54 -9.36
N GLY A 314 -13.63 -12.12 -8.25
CA GLY A 314 -15.09 -12.14 -8.05
C GLY A 314 -15.78 -10.81 -8.35
N PRO A 315 -17.08 -10.69 -8.02
CA PRO A 315 -17.83 -9.45 -8.21
C PRO A 315 -17.32 -8.32 -7.29
N MET A 316 -17.38 -7.09 -7.78
CA MET A 316 -16.99 -5.90 -7.04
C MET A 316 -18.09 -4.83 -6.99
N GLU A 317 -18.12 -4.10 -5.89
CA GLU A 317 -18.99 -2.96 -5.61
C GLU A 317 -18.12 -1.83 -5.05
N VAL A 318 -17.82 -0.81 -5.86
CA VAL A 318 -16.83 0.23 -5.54
C VAL A 318 -17.43 1.63 -5.73
N GLU A 319 -17.46 2.42 -4.66
CA GLU A 319 -18.14 3.73 -4.63
C GLU A 319 -17.22 4.82 -4.09
N SER A 320 -17.07 5.93 -4.82
CA SER A 320 -16.35 7.13 -4.36
C SER A 320 -17.16 8.40 -4.59
N ASN A 321 -17.39 9.21 -3.55
CA ASN A 321 -18.13 10.45 -3.75
C ASN A 321 -17.34 11.47 -4.60
N GLY A 322 -16.05 11.67 -4.29
CA GLY A 322 -15.23 12.72 -4.90
C GLY A 322 -14.13 12.25 -5.86
N GLY A 323 -13.68 11.00 -5.76
CA GLY A 323 -12.48 10.51 -6.42
C GLY A 323 -12.74 9.65 -7.65
N SER A 324 -11.69 9.50 -8.47
CA SER A 324 -11.67 8.60 -9.62
C SER A 324 -11.49 7.14 -9.19
N ILE A 325 -11.99 6.21 -10.01
CA ILE A 325 -11.91 4.77 -9.78
C ILE A 325 -11.12 4.14 -10.94
N CYS A 326 -10.04 3.40 -10.63
CA CYS A 326 -9.22 2.74 -11.64
C CYS A 326 -9.08 1.24 -11.33
N VAL A 327 -9.62 0.39 -12.21
CA VAL A 327 -9.66 -1.07 -12.07
C VAL A 327 -8.91 -1.72 -13.24
N THR A 328 -7.64 -2.09 -13.04
CA THR A 328 -6.79 -2.63 -14.12
C THR A 328 -7.02 -4.12 -14.40
N GLY A 329 -7.75 -4.83 -13.54
CA GLY A 329 -8.24 -6.19 -13.80
C GLY A 329 -9.50 -6.55 -13.02
N ALA A 330 -10.64 -6.64 -13.71
CA ALA A 330 -11.88 -7.22 -13.17
C ALA A 330 -12.24 -8.51 -13.93
N SER A 331 -12.30 -9.65 -13.22
CA SER A 331 -12.77 -10.91 -13.80
C SER A 331 -14.25 -11.20 -13.51
N GLY A 332 -14.75 -10.79 -12.35
CA GLY A 332 -16.18 -10.84 -12.03
C GLY A 332 -16.95 -9.60 -12.49
N ALA A 333 -18.23 -9.52 -12.14
CA ALA A 333 -19.08 -8.38 -12.46
C ALA A 333 -18.66 -7.10 -11.70
N VAL A 334 -18.78 -5.95 -12.37
CA VAL A 334 -18.34 -4.64 -11.85
C VAL A 334 -19.53 -3.74 -11.60
N GLN A 335 -19.77 -3.39 -10.35
CA GLN A 335 -20.59 -2.24 -9.97
C GLN A 335 -19.66 -1.13 -9.47
N ALA A 336 -19.60 -0.02 -10.20
CA ALA A 336 -18.73 1.10 -9.85
C ALA A 336 -19.48 2.43 -9.96
N ALA A 337 -19.39 3.28 -8.93
CA ALA A 337 -20.09 4.56 -8.88
C ALA A 337 -19.16 5.69 -8.40
N THR A 338 -19.17 6.83 -9.08
CA THR A 338 -18.57 8.07 -8.57
C THR A 338 -19.42 9.29 -8.89
N SER A 339 -19.37 10.33 -8.07
CA SER A 339 -20.07 11.59 -8.36
C SER A 339 -19.18 12.60 -9.06
N GLY A 340 -17.97 12.83 -8.53
CA GLY A 340 -17.02 13.81 -9.08
C GLY A 340 -15.93 13.26 -10.01
N GLY A 341 -15.60 11.96 -9.91
CA GLY A 341 -14.43 11.37 -10.59
C GLY A 341 -14.71 10.71 -11.94
N SER A 342 -13.64 10.30 -12.61
CA SER A 342 -13.70 9.41 -13.78
C SER A 342 -13.57 7.95 -13.36
N ILE A 343 -14.14 7.02 -14.15
CA ILE A 343 -13.94 5.57 -13.96
C ILE A 343 -13.18 5.01 -15.15
N THR A 344 -12.04 4.37 -14.90
CA THR A 344 -11.28 3.60 -15.89
C THR A 344 -11.29 2.12 -15.50
N ALA A 345 -11.79 1.24 -16.38
CA ALA A 345 -11.97 -0.18 -16.05
C ALA A 345 -11.56 -1.12 -17.19
N TRP A 346 -10.72 -2.10 -16.87
CA TRP A 346 -10.36 -3.22 -17.74
C TRP A 346 -11.13 -4.47 -17.29
N ILE A 347 -12.23 -4.75 -17.98
CA ILE A 347 -13.14 -5.87 -17.67
C ILE A 347 -12.72 -7.07 -18.51
N ASN A 348 -12.09 -8.07 -17.87
CA ASN A 348 -11.52 -9.25 -18.52
C ASN A 348 -11.94 -10.54 -17.79
N PRO A 349 -13.18 -11.03 -18.03
CA PRO A 349 -13.68 -12.23 -17.37
C PRO A 349 -12.87 -13.47 -17.73
N THR A 350 -12.57 -14.31 -16.74
CA THR A 350 -11.69 -15.47 -16.90
C THR A 350 -12.47 -16.75 -17.26
N VAL A 351 -13.78 -16.65 -17.48
CA VAL A 351 -14.64 -17.79 -17.82
C VAL A 351 -14.39 -18.23 -19.26
N ALA A 352 -13.55 -19.26 -19.41
CA ALA A 352 -13.33 -19.92 -20.69
C ALA A 352 -14.56 -20.74 -21.08
N ALA A 353 -15.37 -20.23 -22.03
CA ALA A 353 -16.30 -21.10 -22.75
C ALA A 353 -15.51 -21.99 -23.72
N GLU A 354 -16.00 -23.21 -23.95
CA GLU A 354 -15.44 -24.17 -24.92
C GLU A 354 -15.37 -23.61 -26.36
N THR A 355 -16.14 -22.54 -26.63
CA THR A 355 -16.17 -21.80 -27.90
C THR A 355 -15.10 -20.71 -28.04
N GLY A 356 -14.24 -20.51 -27.04
CA GLY A 356 -13.22 -19.44 -27.03
C GLY A 356 -13.79 -18.02 -26.84
N MET A 357 -15.10 -17.89 -26.62
CA MET A 357 -15.74 -16.63 -26.23
C MET A 357 -15.75 -16.45 -24.71
N VAL A 358 -15.70 -15.20 -24.27
CA VAL A 358 -15.74 -14.81 -22.85
C VAL A 358 -17.09 -14.16 -22.55
N ARG A 359 -17.65 -14.37 -21.36
CA ARG A 359 -18.96 -13.81 -20.96
C ARG A 359 -18.88 -13.10 -19.61
N LEU A 360 -19.72 -12.08 -19.44
CA LEU A 360 -20.00 -11.50 -18.13
C LEU A 360 -20.88 -12.46 -17.32
N GLU A 361 -20.46 -12.84 -16.11
CA GLU A 361 -21.19 -13.76 -15.22
C GLU A 361 -22.50 -13.16 -14.71
N ALA A 362 -22.53 -11.85 -14.47
CA ALA A 362 -23.66 -11.10 -13.96
C ALA A 362 -23.68 -9.67 -14.54
N PRO A 363 -24.79 -8.91 -14.40
CA PRO A 363 -24.86 -7.53 -14.84
C PRO A 363 -23.76 -6.65 -14.24
N SER A 364 -23.11 -5.85 -15.09
CA SER A 364 -22.13 -4.83 -14.67
C SER A 364 -22.71 -3.44 -14.90
N GLN A 365 -22.45 -2.50 -13.98
CA GLN A 365 -22.91 -1.12 -14.08
C GLN A 365 -21.82 -0.15 -13.61
N LEU A 366 -21.38 0.73 -14.51
CA LEU A 366 -20.43 1.80 -14.20
C LEU A 366 -21.15 3.15 -14.34
N SER A 367 -21.07 4.00 -13.32
CA SER A 367 -21.79 5.26 -13.25
C SER A 367 -20.89 6.40 -12.77
N SER A 368 -20.79 7.49 -13.53
CA SER A 368 -20.18 8.75 -13.08
C SER A 368 -21.23 9.87 -13.02
N GLY A 369 -21.05 10.84 -12.12
CA GLY A 369 -21.75 12.12 -12.19
C GLY A 369 -21.19 12.95 -13.34
N THR A 370 -20.06 13.63 -13.11
CA THR A 370 -19.47 14.59 -14.05
C THR A 370 -18.26 14.09 -14.85
N GLY A 371 -17.67 12.96 -14.48
CA GLY A 371 -16.43 12.46 -15.09
C GLY A 371 -16.62 11.49 -16.25
N ASP A 372 -15.49 11.18 -16.90
CA ASP A 372 -15.42 10.25 -18.03
C ASP A 372 -15.56 8.78 -17.54
N LEU A 373 -16.17 7.94 -18.36
CA LEU A 373 -16.11 6.48 -18.25
C LEU A 373 -15.22 5.95 -19.38
N ILE A 374 -14.13 5.26 -19.05
CA ILE A 374 -13.22 4.63 -20.03
C ILE A 374 -13.20 3.13 -19.75
N VAL A 375 -13.73 2.34 -20.67
CA VAL A 375 -13.92 0.89 -20.48
C VAL A 375 -13.23 0.10 -21.58
N TYR A 376 -12.34 -0.80 -21.14
CA TYR A 376 -11.58 -1.70 -21.99
C TYR A 376 -12.16 -3.12 -21.91
N LEU A 377 -12.46 -3.69 -23.08
CA LEU A 377 -13.11 -5.01 -23.24
C LEU A 377 -12.27 -5.94 -24.13
N PRO A 378 -12.24 -7.27 -23.90
CA PRO A 378 -11.54 -8.19 -24.78
C PRO A 378 -12.34 -8.44 -26.06
N ARG A 379 -11.65 -8.68 -27.19
CA ARG A 379 -12.26 -8.83 -28.53
C ARG A 379 -13.24 -10.00 -28.68
N ASN A 380 -13.27 -10.94 -27.73
CA ASN A 380 -14.14 -12.12 -27.71
C ASN A 380 -15.26 -12.04 -26.65
N LEU A 381 -15.52 -10.86 -26.08
CA LEU A 381 -16.57 -10.66 -25.07
C LEU A 381 -17.98 -10.75 -25.68
N ALA A 382 -18.82 -11.64 -25.15
CA ALA A 382 -20.24 -11.71 -25.42
C ALA A 382 -21.04 -11.04 -24.29
N ALA A 383 -21.65 -9.89 -24.60
CA ALA A 383 -22.33 -9.01 -23.65
C ALA A 383 -23.32 -8.06 -24.38
N ASN A 384 -24.27 -7.50 -23.63
CA ASN A 384 -25.18 -6.47 -24.13
C ASN A 384 -24.73 -5.10 -23.62
N ILE A 385 -24.36 -4.17 -24.52
CA ILE A 385 -23.89 -2.83 -24.17
C ILE A 385 -25.09 -1.88 -24.09
N ASP A 386 -25.20 -1.12 -22.99
CA ASP A 386 -26.18 -0.04 -22.80
C ASP A 386 -25.49 1.18 -22.21
N ALA A 387 -24.94 2.04 -23.07
CA ALA A 387 -24.24 3.27 -22.68
C ALA A 387 -25.16 4.49 -22.82
N LEU A 388 -25.19 5.36 -21.80
CA LEU A 388 -26.10 6.50 -21.72
C LEU A 388 -25.42 7.73 -21.11
N VAL A 389 -25.48 8.85 -21.84
CA VAL A 389 -25.09 10.18 -21.37
C VAL A 389 -26.37 10.99 -21.16
N ALA A 390 -26.61 11.50 -19.96
CA ALA A 390 -27.89 12.14 -19.63
C ALA A 390 -28.05 13.53 -20.29
N ASN A 391 -27.01 14.35 -20.24
CA ASN A 391 -26.94 15.68 -20.83
C ASN A 391 -25.67 15.77 -21.71
N GLY A 392 -25.78 15.41 -22.98
CA GLY A 392 -24.65 15.40 -23.90
C GLY A 392 -25.03 15.64 -25.36
N THR A 393 -24.08 15.32 -26.24
CA THR A 393 -24.19 15.35 -27.70
C THR A 393 -23.67 14.03 -28.27
N ALA A 394 -23.87 13.76 -29.57
CA ALA A 394 -23.39 12.54 -30.21
C ALA A 394 -21.86 12.30 -30.06
N GLN A 395 -21.06 13.34 -29.78
CA GLN A 395 -19.62 13.26 -29.53
C GLN A 395 -19.24 12.86 -28.09
N HIS A 396 -20.21 12.58 -27.22
CA HIS A 396 -19.98 12.15 -25.84
C HIS A 396 -19.90 10.62 -25.69
N ILE A 397 -20.18 9.84 -26.73
CA ILE A 397 -19.91 8.39 -26.75
C ILE A 397 -18.94 8.10 -27.90
N GLU A 398 -17.72 7.70 -27.54
CA GLU A 398 -16.64 7.32 -28.44
C GLU A 398 -16.46 5.80 -28.31
N ALA A 399 -16.58 5.05 -29.41
CA ALA A 399 -16.51 3.59 -29.39
C ALA A 399 -15.76 3.03 -30.61
N ASP A 400 -14.94 2.01 -30.41
CA ASP A 400 -14.25 1.30 -31.50
C ASP A 400 -15.26 0.77 -32.54
N SER A 401 -15.04 1.04 -33.82
CA SER A 401 -16.02 0.78 -34.90
C SER A 401 -16.48 -0.68 -34.99
N ALA A 402 -15.66 -1.64 -34.56
CA ALA A 402 -15.99 -3.07 -34.53
C ALA A 402 -16.89 -3.50 -33.35
N LEU A 403 -17.29 -2.58 -32.47
CA LEU A 403 -18.36 -2.79 -31.48
C LEU A 403 -19.77 -2.65 -32.06
N HIS A 404 -19.89 -2.06 -33.27
CA HIS A 404 -21.15 -1.94 -34.03
C HIS A 404 -22.34 -1.38 -33.22
N LEU A 405 -22.10 -0.40 -32.35
CA LEU A 405 -23.14 0.20 -31.50
C LEU A 405 -24.13 1.04 -32.33
N THR A 406 -25.42 0.88 -32.03
CA THR A 406 -26.49 1.72 -32.59
C THR A 406 -26.65 2.97 -31.74
N MET A 407 -26.39 4.13 -32.34
CA MET A 407 -26.52 5.44 -31.69
C MET A 407 -27.97 5.96 -31.71
N GLN A 408 -28.44 6.45 -30.58
CA GLN A 408 -29.71 7.14 -30.39
C GLN A 408 -29.41 8.53 -29.80
N SER A 409 -29.64 9.57 -30.60
CA SER A 409 -29.33 10.97 -30.26
C SER A 409 -30.57 11.85 -30.46
N PRO A 410 -30.74 12.94 -29.69
CA PRO A 410 -31.88 13.82 -29.81
C PRO A 410 -31.76 14.67 -31.09
N MET A 411 -32.88 14.89 -31.81
CA MET A 411 -32.89 15.68 -33.05
C MET A 411 -32.36 17.11 -32.87
N ASN A 412 -32.47 17.67 -31.66
CA ASN A 412 -32.00 19.03 -31.34
C ASN A 412 -30.51 19.09 -30.93
N GLY A 413 -29.75 18.00 -31.08
CA GLY A 413 -28.30 17.92 -30.86
C GLY A 413 -27.85 17.85 -29.39
N LEU A 414 -28.64 18.41 -28.47
CA LEU A 414 -28.43 18.41 -27.02
C LEU A 414 -29.50 17.57 -26.30
N GLY A 415 -29.08 16.77 -25.32
CA GLY A 415 -29.97 16.01 -24.43
C GLY A 415 -29.44 14.61 -24.12
N GLN A 416 -30.34 13.66 -23.87
CA GLN A 416 -29.97 12.27 -23.59
C GLN A 416 -29.47 11.57 -24.85
N VAL A 417 -28.25 11.04 -24.81
CA VAL A 417 -27.62 10.26 -25.88
C VAL A 417 -27.39 8.84 -25.37
N ARG A 418 -27.73 7.85 -26.20
CA ARG A 418 -27.63 6.43 -25.84
C ARG A 418 -26.98 5.64 -26.97
N ALA A 419 -26.11 4.68 -26.62
CA ALA A 419 -25.54 3.71 -27.55
C ALA A 419 -25.85 2.30 -27.06
N VAL A 420 -26.47 1.50 -27.92
CA VAL A 420 -26.89 0.11 -27.59
C VAL A 420 -26.28 -0.85 -28.59
N GLY A 421 -25.76 -1.99 -28.12
CA GLY A 421 -25.15 -3.01 -28.99
C GLY A 421 -25.17 -4.41 -28.37
N VAL A 422 -25.10 -5.43 -29.21
CA VAL A 422 -25.11 -6.85 -28.82
C VAL A 422 -23.82 -7.48 -29.34
N LEU A 423 -22.86 -7.72 -28.45
CA LEU A 423 -21.57 -8.30 -28.80
C LEU A 423 -21.66 -9.83 -28.80
N HIS A 424 -21.19 -10.47 -29.87
CA HIS A 424 -21.02 -11.93 -29.98
C HIS A 424 -22.22 -12.79 -29.53
N GLY A 425 -23.43 -12.40 -29.96
CA GLY A 425 -24.69 -13.08 -29.60
C GLY A 425 -25.30 -12.66 -28.25
N GLY A 426 -24.64 -11.73 -27.54
CA GLY A 426 -25.13 -11.13 -26.31
C GLY A 426 -24.75 -11.87 -25.04
N GLY A 427 -25.23 -11.35 -23.91
CA GLY A 427 -24.94 -11.89 -22.58
C GLY A 427 -25.56 -11.02 -21.49
N ALA A 428 -24.99 -11.06 -20.28
CA ALA A 428 -25.37 -10.12 -19.23
C ALA A 428 -25.09 -8.66 -19.68
N PRO A 429 -25.88 -7.67 -19.22
CA PRO A 429 -25.74 -6.29 -19.66
C PRO A 429 -24.58 -5.57 -18.97
N LEU A 430 -23.81 -4.82 -19.75
CA LEU A 430 -22.86 -3.81 -19.29
C LEU A 430 -23.49 -2.43 -19.48
N LYS A 431 -23.93 -1.84 -18.36
CA LYS A 431 -24.59 -0.52 -18.31
C LYS A 431 -23.57 0.55 -17.99
N LEU A 432 -23.48 1.59 -18.82
CA LEU A 432 -22.54 2.71 -18.64
C LEU A 432 -23.33 4.01 -18.57
N ARG A 433 -23.14 4.81 -17.52
CA ARG A 433 -23.94 6.01 -17.26
C ARG A 433 -23.07 7.19 -16.85
N THR A 434 -23.19 8.32 -17.54
CA THR A 434 -22.61 9.60 -17.07
C THR A 434 -23.60 10.74 -17.25
N THR A 435 -23.53 11.76 -16.40
CA THR A 435 -24.46 12.90 -16.51
C THR A 435 -24.01 13.85 -17.61
N GLY A 436 -22.70 14.08 -17.77
CA GLY A 436 -22.14 14.96 -18.79
C GLY A 436 -20.68 14.70 -19.17
N GLY A 437 -20.03 13.66 -18.64
CA GLY A 437 -18.71 13.23 -19.11
C GLY A 437 -18.79 12.46 -20.44
N LYS A 438 -17.64 12.00 -20.94
CA LYS A 438 -17.57 11.10 -22.10
C LYS A 438 -17.62 9.63 -21.69
N ILE A 439 -18.18 8.79 -22.55
CA ILE A 439 -18.05 7.33 -22.48
C ILE A 439 -17.11 6.89 -23.61
N ARG A 440 -16.02 6.22 -23.25
CA ARG A 440 -15.07 5.57 -24.18
C ARG A 440 -15.18 4.05 -24.06
N LEU A 441 -15.36 3.39 -25.19
CA LEU A 441 -15.39 1.93 -25.31
C LEU A 441 -14.34 1.45 -26.29
N GLN A 442 -13.30 0.79 -25.78
CA GLN A 442 -12.12 0.38 -26.54
C GLN A 442 -11.80 -1.10 -26.32
N PHE A 443 -11.17 -1.75 -27.30
CA PHE A 443 -10.64 -3.10 -27.11
C PHE A 443 -9.31 -3.07 -26.34
N MET A 444 -9.10 -4.03 -25.44
CA MET A 444 -7.94 -4.07 -24.53
C MET A 444 -6.57 -4.09 -25.23
N ASP A 445 -6.49 -4.66 -26.43
CA ASP A 445 -5.27 -4.76 -27.22
C ASP A 445 -4.78 -3.39 -27.73
N SER A 446 -5.69 -2.42 -27.92
CA SER A 446 -5.35 -1.05 -28.33
C SER A 446 -4.52 -0.29 -27.29
N GLN A 447 -4.52 -0.73 -26.03
CA GLN A 447 -3.91 -0.04 -24.88
C GLN A 447 -3.22 -1.01 -23.90
N ALA A 448 -2.74 -2.16 -24.38
CA ALA A 448 -2.06 -3.15 -23.53
C ALA A 448 -0.86 -2.55 -22.78
N ALA A 449 0.04 -1.83 -23.47
CA ALA A 449 1.20 -1.20 -22.84
C ALA A 449 0.83 -0.12 -21.80
N LEU A 450 -0.29 0.59 -21.98
CA LEU A 450 -0.80 1.54 -20.98
C LEU A 450 -1.31 0.81 -19.74
N ARG A 451 -2.08 -0.27 -19.92
CA ARG A 451 -2.56 -1.13 -18.83
C ARG A 451 -1.39 -1.69 -18.02
N ASP A 452 -0.39 -2.22 -18.70
CA ASP A 452 0.79 -2.82 -18.06
C ASP A 452 1.58 -1.75 -17.28
N SER A 453 1.78 -0.56 -17.86
CA SER A 453 2.43 0.57 -17.19
C SER A 453 1.67 0.99 -15.92
N LEU A 454 0.34 1.12 -16.00
CA LEU A 454 -0.51 1.46 -14.85
C LEU A 454 -0.52 0.36 -13.79
N MET A 455 -0.46 -0.92 -14.16
CA MET A 455 -0.29 -2.03 -13.21
C MET A 455 1.05 -1.93 -12.47
N HIS A 456 2.15 -1.67 -13.18
CA HIS A 456 3.47 -1.49 -12.54
C HIS A 456 3.43 -0.30 -11.56
N GLU A 457 2.91 0.86 -11.97
CA GLU A 457 2.80 2.03 -11.09
C GLU A 457 1.87 1.78 -9.87
N GLN A 458 0.76 1.05 -10.05
CA GLN A 458 -0.10 0.64 -8.93
C GLN A 458 0.63 -0.31 -7.97
N VAL A 459 1.36 -1.30 -8.49
CA VAL A 459 2.11 -2.29 -7.69
C VAL A 459 3.27 -1.64 -6.94
N ASP A 460 4.04 -0.76 -7.60
CA ASP A 460 5.19 -0.09 -6.99
C ASP A 460 4.74 0.86 -5.87
N ARG A 461 3.68 1.66 -6.09
CA ARG A 461 3.10 2.53 -5.04
C ARG A 461 2.50 1.72 -3.88
N LEU A 462 1.91 0.55 -4.15
CA LEU A 462 1.40 -0.36 -3.11
C LEU A 462 2.55 -0.99 -2.31
N ASN A 463 3.62 -1.44 -2.98
CA ASN A 463 4.77 -2.06 -2.34
C ASN A 463 5.60 -1.05 -1.53
N GLN A 464 5.77 0.18 -2.02
CA GLN A 464 6.39 1.27 -1.28
C GLN A 464 5.70 1.46 0.09
N ARG A 465 4.35 1.54 0.11
CA ARG A 465 3.57 1.69 1.35
C ARG A 465 3.73 0.55 2.35
N PHE A 466 4.10 -0.65 1.91
CA PHE A 466 4.40 -1.77 2.80
C PHE A 466 5.85 -1.73 3.31
N VAL A 467 6.82 -1.37 2.45
CA VAL A 467 8.22 -1.20 2.83
C VAL A 467 8.39 -0.04 3.82
N GLU A 468 7.68 1.08 3.63
CA GLU A 468 7.63 2.24 4.55
C GLU A 468 7.28 1.85 6.00
N VAL A 469 6.41 0.86 6.19
CA VAL A 469 6.00 0.38 7.53
C VAL A 469 6.77 -0.86 7.98
N GLY A 470 7.80 -1.27 7.23
CA GLY A 470 8.68 -2.39 7.54
C GLY A 470 8.08 -3.77 7.28
N PHE A 471 7.26 -3.91 6.24
CA PHE A 471 6.81 -5.20 5.71
C PHE A 471 7.48 -5.52 4.36
N PRO A 472 7.75 -6.80 4.05
CA PRO A 472 8.31 -7.19 2.76
C PRO A 472 7.29 -6.96 1.62
N PRO A 473 7.76 -6.69 0.38
CA PRO A 473 6.87 -6.45 -0.76
C PRO A 473 5.97 -7.65 -1.08
N VAL A 474 4.92 -7.36 -1.84
CA VAL A 474 3.93 -8.31 -2.35
C VAL A 474 4.20 -8.52 -3.83
N SER A 475 4.63 -9.74 -4.19
CA SER A 475 4.68 -10.19 -5.59
C SER A 475 3.26 -10.51 -6.09
N PHE A 476 2.97 -10.26 -7.35
CA PHE A 476 1.67 -10.58 -7.97
C PHE A 476 1.88 -11.53 -9.15
N GLN A 477 1.16 -12.66 -9.18
CA GLN A 477 1.40 -13.70 -10.20
C GLN A 477 1.06 -13.23 -11.63
N PHE A 478 0.24 -12.19 -11.77
CA PHE A 478 -0.04 -11.54 -13.06
C PHE A 478 1.17 -10.78 -13.65
N MET A 479 2.27 -10.63 -12.89
CA MET A 479 3.54 -10.06 -13.36
C MET A 479 4.57 -11.12 -13.77
N GLU A 480 4.27 -12.43 -13.69
CA GLU A 480 5.16 -13.53 -14.10
C GLU A 480 5.19 -13.72 -15.63
N SER A 481 5.50 -12.64 -16.35
CA SER A 481 5.90 -12.62 -17.76
C SER A 481 7.30 -12.00 -17.96
N LYS A 482 8.14 -12.04 -16.93
CA LYS A 482 9.53 -11.60 -16.95
C LYS A 482 10.44 -12.72 -16.39
N PRO A 483 11.49 -13.16 -17.11
CA PRO A 483 12.40 -14.19 -16.61
C PRO A 483 13.25 -13.67 -15.45
N ASP A 484 13.64 -14.57 -14.54
CA ASP A 484 14.34 -14.26 -13.30
C ASP A 484 15.62 -13.43 -13.49
N VAL A 485 15.71 -12.32 -12.75
CA VAL A 485 16.96 -11.58 -12.52
C VAL A 485 17.06 -11.31 -11.02
N VAL A 486 17.94 -12.03 -10.34
CA VAL A 486 18.19 -11.90 -8.91
C VAL A 486 19.15 -10.73 -8.64
N THR A 487 18.75 -9.80 -7.77
CA THR A 487 19.56 -8.64 -7.37
C THR A 487 20.06 -8.80 -5.92
N PRO A 488 21.37 -8.62 -5.63
CA PRO A 488 21.88 -8.62 -4.25
C PRO A 488 21.59 -7.31 -3.48
N PRO A 489 21.80 -7.27 -2.14
CA PRO A 489 21.50 -6.10 -1.30
C PRO A 489 22.47 -4.92 -1.47
N PRO A 490 22.07 -3.69 -1.06
CA PRO A 490 22.86 -2.47 -1.16
C PRO A 490 23.71 -2.17 0.09
N ASP A 491 24.75 -1.34 -0.06
CA ASP A 491 25.35 -0.61 1.08
C ASP A 491 26.03 0.72 0.64
N LYS A 492 25.63 1.82 1.28
CA LYS A 492 26.23 3.18 1.34
C LYS A 492 26.34 4.07 0.08
N LEU A 493 26.36 5.38 0.37
CA LEU A 493 26.47 6.55 -0.52
C LEU A 493 27.87 7.21 -0.30
N GLU A 494 28.33 8.33 -0.89
CA GLU A 494 27.86 9.42 -1.77
C GLU A 494 29.16 10.09 -2.35
N PRO A 495 29.19 11.13 -3.22
CA PRO A 495 28.16 11.83 -4.00
C PRO A 495 28.50 11.80 -5.54
N PRO A 496 27.94 12.65 -6.45
CA PRO A 496 27.83 12.28 -7.88
C PRO A 496 28.98 12.74 -8.79
N GLY A 497 29.45 11.80 -9.63
CA GLY A 497 30.35 12.01 -10.77
C GLY A 497 30.70 10.68 -11.46
N ASP A 498 31.14 10.71 -12.72
CA ASP A 498 31.99 9.73 -13.43
C ASP A 498 31.62 8.23 -13.47
N TRP A 499 30.46 7.81 -12.97
CA TRP A 499 30.10 6.38 -12.88
C TRP A 499 29.64 5.72 -14.20
N ILE A 500 29.18 6.50 -15.18
CA ILE A 500 28.60 5.99 -16.44
C ILE A 500 29.67 5.33 -17.34
N GLU A 501 30.89 5.89 -17.40
CA GLU A 501 31.98 5.33 -18.23
C GLU A 501 32.62 4.08 -17.59
N SER A 502 32.59 3.98 -16.27
CA SER A 502 32.99 2.77 -15.54
C SER A 502 32.01 1.61 -15.79
N TRP A 503 30.70 1.90 -15.75
CA TRP A 503 29.63 0.92 -16.01
C TRP A 503 29.71 0.29 -17.42
N LEU A 504 30.07 1.08 -18.43
CA LEU A 504 30.28 0.59 -19.81
C LEU A 504 31.44 -0.42 -19.91
N ASN A 505 32.51 -0.26 -19.13
CA ASN A 505 33.69 -1.13 -19.17
C ASN A 505 33.54 -2.45 -18.40
N ASP A 506 32.74 -2.52 -17.33
CA ASP A 506 32.49 -3.80 -16.62
C ASP A 506 31.39 -4.65 -17.31
N LEU A 507 30.48 -4.01 -18.06
CA LEU A 507 29.56 -4.68 -19.00
C LEU A 507 30.30 -5.60 -19.99
N GLU A 508 31.48 -5.18 -20.45
CA GLU A 508 32.32 -5.92 -21.39
C GLU A 508 32.80 -7.28 -20.83
N ARG A 509 32.85 -7.44 -19.49
CA ARG A 509 33.37 -8.65 -18.84
C ARG A 509 32.33 -9.72 -18.58
N ARG A 510 31.03 -9.39 -18.57
CA ARG A 510 29.94 -10.33 -18.27
C ARG A 510 29.24 -10.91 -19.51
N PHE A 511 29.30 -10.27 -20.68
CA PHE A 511 28.55 -10.68 -21.89
C PHE A 511 29.30 -11.59 -22.88
N ARG A 512 30.02 -12.62 -22.39
CA ARG A 512 30.63 -13.66 -23.26
C ARG A 512 29.57 -14.62 -23.85
N GLY A 513 28.83 -14.16 -24.86
CA GLY A 513 27.88 -15.01 -25.60
C GLY A 513 27.36 -14.42 -26.92
N SER A 514 27.15 -13.11 -26.96
CA SER A 514 26.59 -12.39 -28.11
C SER A 514 27.49 -11.28 -28.60
N ILE A 515 27.80 -11.25 -29.89
CA ILE A 515 28.51 -10.12 -30.53
C ILE A 515 27.50 -9.17 -31.15
N SER A 516 27.67 -7.87 -30.91
CA SER A 516 27.02 -6.83 -31.70
C SER A 516 27.81 -6.68 -33.00
N GLU A 517 27.20 -7.01 -34.14
CA GLU A 517 27.86 -6.92 -35.45
C GLU A 517 27.23 -5.82 -36.29
N ASP A 518 28.08 -5.03 -36.94
CA ASP A 518 27.71 -3.96 -37.86
C ASP A 518 26.74 -4.46 -38.96
N PRO A 519 25.65 -3.70 -39.28
CA PRO A 519 24.63 -4.14 -40.23
C PRO A 519 25.16 -4.57 -41.60
N ASP A 520 26.11 -3.84 -42.17
CA ASP A 520 26.65 -4.14 -43.50
C ASP A 520 27.57 -5.36 -43.46
N THR A 521 28.13 -5.70 -42.30
CA THR A 521 28.93 -6.91 -42.08
C THR A 521 28.02 -8.12 -41.82
N PHE A 522 26.93 -7.92 -41.09
CA PHE A 522 25.90 -8.93 -40.85
C PHE A 522 25.18 -9.34 -42.14
N LEU A 523 24.77 -8.37 -42.98
CA LEU A 523 24.05 -8.62 -44.24
C LEU A 523 24.88 -9.41 -45.26
N LYS A 524 26.21 -9.26 -45.27
CA LYS A 524 27.13 -10.04 -46.13
C LYS A 524 27.13 -11.56 -45.81
N ARG A 525 26.51 -11.99 -44.70
CA ARG A 525 26.36 -13.42 -44.33
C ARG A 525 25.24 -14.14 -45.09
N PHE A 526 24.38 -13.41 -45.81
CA PHE A 526 23.24 -13.94 -46.55
C PHE A 526 23.49 -13.85 -48.07
N THR A 527 23.56 -14.98 -48.77
CA THR A 527 23.85 -15.01 -50.22
C THR A 527 22.72 -14.43 -51.09
N ARG A 528 21.47 -14.60 -50.67
CA ARG A 528 20.30 -13.81 -51.09
C ARG A 528 19.30 -13.78 -49.93
N PRO A 529 19.23 -12.69 -49.13
CA PRO A 529 18.11 -12.52 -48.19
C PRO A 529 16.82 -12.35 -49.00
N PRO A 530 15.73 -13.10 -48.73
CA PRO A 530 14.44 -12.79 -49.33
C PRO A 530 13.97 -11.42 -48.83
N THR A 531 13.65 -10.54 -49.77
CA THR A 531 13.05 -9.22 -49.51
C THR A 531 11.61 -9.36 -49.03
N PRO A 532 11.09 -8.40 -48.24
CA PRO A 532 9.68 -8.38 -47.88
C PRO A 532 8.80 -8.13 -49.11
N SER A 533 7.68 -8.83 -49.16
CA SER A 533 6.63 -8.57 -50.15
C SER A 533 5.80 -7.38 -49.66
N TYR A 534 5.57 -6.39 -50.52
CA TYR A 534 4.76 -5.21 -50.18
C TYR A 534 3.31 -5.64 -49.86
N PRO A 535 2.75 -5.32 -48.68
CA PRO A 535 1.39 -5.73 -48.34
C PRO A 535 0.35 -5.09 -49.26
N PRO A 536 -0.59 -5.86 -49.88
CA PRO A 536 -1.64 -5.30 -50.72
C PRO A 536 -2.55 -4.29 -49.99
N ILE A 537 -2.66 -4.39 -48.66
CA ILE A 537 -3.40 -3.44 -47.83
C ILE A 537 -2.62 -2.12 -47.62
N ALA A 538 -1.30 -2.18 -47.44
CA ALA A 538 -0.44 -1.00 -47.41
C ALA A 538 -0.41 -0.29 -48.77
N GLN A 539 -0.36 -1.04 -49.87
CA GLN A 539 -0.36 -0.50 -51.24
C GLN A 539 -1.65 0.27 -51.53
N ARG A 540 -2.82 -0.27 -51.14
CA ARG A 540 -4.12 0.41 -51.26
C ARG A 540 -4.26 1.63 -50.36
N ALA A 541 -3.51 1.69 -49.26
CA ALA A 541 -3.51 2.80 -48.31
C ALA A 541 -2.38 3.84 -48.57
N GLY A 542 -1.52 3.62 -49.57
CA GLY A 542 -0.37 4.50 -49.85
C GLY A 542 0.73 4.48 -48.77
N VAL A 543 0.69 3.51 -47.86
CA VAL A 543 1.56 3.42 -46.67
C VAL A 543 2.96 2.96 -47.08
N HIS A 544 3.93 3.85 -46.97
CA HIS A 544 5.34 3.67 -47.33
C HIS A 544 6.25 4.13 -46.18
N GLY A 545 7.51 3.69 -46.15
CA GLY A 545 8.49 4.15 -45.16
C GLY A 545 9.51 3.11 -44.70
N LEU A 546 10.36 3.53 -43.76
CA LEU A 546 11.44 2.72 -43.20
C LEU A 546 10.92 1.82 -42.07
N VAL A 547 11.34 0.55 -42.08
CA VAL A 547 11.19 -0.39 -40.97
C VAL A 547 12.58 -0.79 -40.46
N THR A 548 12.82 -0.60 -39.17
CA THR A 548 14.08 -0.97 -38.50
C THR A 548 13.81 -2.10 -37.50
N LEU A 549 14.45 -3.27 -37.69
CA LEU A 549 14.31 -4.46 -36.84
C LEU A 549 15.62 -4.80 -36.13
N GLN A 550 15.55 -5.08 -34.82
CA GLN A 550 16.64 -5.74 -34.09
C GLN A 550 16.51 -7.25 -34.27
N VAL A 551 17.56 -7.89 -34.77
CA VAL A 551 17.56 -9.31 -35.15
C VAL A 551 18.73 -10.07 -34.49
N LYS A 552 18.49 -11.35 -34.22
CA LYS A 552 19.43 -12.29 -33.63
C LYS A 552 19.69 -13.45 -34.58
N LEU A 553 20.94 -13.67 -34.98
CA LEU A 553 21.36 -14.92 -35.60
C LEU A 553 21.65 -15.95 -34.49
N THR A 554 20.91 -17.04 -34.51
CA THR A 554 21.07 -18.14 -33.54
C THR A 554 22.23 -19.05 -33.90
N LYS A 555 22.63 -19.88 -32.92
CA LYS A 555 23.64 -20.95 -33.08
C LYS A 555 23.29 -21.94 -34.19
N ASP A 556 22.01 -22.06 -34.55
CA ASP A 556 21.48 -22.96 -35.58
C ASP A 556 21.29 -22.29 -36.94
N GLY A 557 21.75 -21.04 -37.12
CA GLY A 557 21.72 -20.33 -38.40
C GLY A 557 20.36 -19.75 -38.78
N ARG A 558 19.39 -19.74 -37.84
CA ARG A 558 18.09 -19.07 -37.98
C ARG A 558 18.22 -17.61 -37.55
N VAL A 559 17.49 -16.73 -38.23
CA VAL A 559 17.35 -15.33 -37.78
C VAL A 559 16.02 -15.17 -37.04
N GLU A 560 16.09 -14.65 -35.82
CA GLU A 560 14.97 -14.33 -34.96
C GLU A 560 14.85 -12.81 -34.83
N VAL A 561 13.64 -12.25 -34.86
CA VAL A 561 13.43 -10.83 -34.55
C VAL A 561 13.31 -10.68 -33.04
N GLN A 562 14.19 -9.88 -32.42
CA GLN A 562 14.11 -9.57 -30.99
C GLN A 562 13.11 -8.45 -30.70
N ARG A 563 13.08 -7.43 -31.56
CA ARG A 563 12.26 -6.21 -31.37
C ARG A 563 12.11 -5.46 -32.69
N VAL A 564 10.92 -4.89 -32.93
CA VAL A 564 10.74 -3.79 -33.90
C VAL A 564 11.23 -2.50 -33.24
N LEU A 565 12.20 -1.82 -33.85
CA LEU A 565 12.71 -0.54 -33.36
C LEU A 565 11.96 0.66 -33.97
N GLU A 566 11.49 0.51 -35.21
CA GLU A 566 10.90 1.59 -36.01
C GLU A 566 10.05 0.99 -37.15
N GLY A 567 8.99 1.69 -37.55
CA GLY A 567 8.17 1.36 -38.73
C GLY A 567 6.69 1.12 -38.43
N GLU A 568 5.84 1.40 -39.42
CA GLU A 568 4.39 1.19 -39.35
C GLU A 568 4.05 -0.32 -39.19
N PRO A 569 3.14 -0.74 -38.29
CA PRO A 569 2.92 -2.16 -37.98
C PRO A 569 2.63 -3.05 -39.21
N VAL A 570 1.87 -2.54 -40.17
CA VAL A 570 1.54 -3.26 -41.41
C VAL A 570 2.78 -3.58 -42.27
N LEU A 571 3.79 -2.70 -42.26
CA LEU A 571 5.07 -2.91 -42.93
C LEU A 571 6.04 -3.72 -42.05
N ALA A 572 5.96 -3.54 -40.72
CA ALA A 572 6.75 -4.29 -39.76
C ALA A 572 6.46 -5.80 -39.83
N ASP A 573 5.19 -6.20 -39.91
CA ASP A 573 4.81 -7.62 -40.09
C ASP A 573 5.43 -8.22 -41.37
N ALA A 574 5.41 -7.48 -42.48
CA ALA A 574 6.01 -7.93 -43.75
C ALA A 574 7.54 -8.09 -43.67
N ALA A 575 8.21 -7.17 -42.98
CA ALA A 575 9.65 -7.25 -42.71
C ALA A 575 10.00 -8.43 -41.77
N ILE A 576 9.21 -8.61 -40.70
CA ILE A 576 9.35 -9.72 -39.76
C ILE A 576 9.21 -11.06 -40.49
N ASP A 577 8.19 -11.19 -41.35
CA ASP A 577 7.93 -12.42 -42.10
C ASP A 577 8.97 -12.71 -43.18
N ALA A 578 9.63 -11.68 -43.73
CA ALA A 578 10.83 -11.85 -44.54
C ALA A 578 11.99 -12.39 -43.69
N VAL A 579 12.32 -11.75 -42.56
CA VAL A 579 13.42 -12.13 -41.68
C VAL A 579 13.28 -13.55 -41.12
N LYS A 580 12.07 -14.00 -40.75
CA LYS A 580 11.82 -15.40 -40.32
C LYS A 580 12.27 -16.44 -41.36
N ARG A 581 12.28 -16.07 -42.64
CA ARG A 581 12.69 -16.94 -43.78
C ARG A 581 14.21 -16.89 -44.04
N TRP A 582 14.94 -15.95 -43.43
CA TRP A 582 16.39 -15.82 -43.59
C TRP A 582 17.14 -16.98 -42.92
N ARG A 583 18.19 -17.46 -43.58
CA ARG A 583 19.12 -18.48 -43.06
C ARG A 583 20.54 -18.05 -43.40
N ALA A 584 21.44 -18.13 -42.43
CA ALA A 584 22.87 -17.86 -42.61
C ALA A 584 23.70 -18.99 -42.00
N LYS A 585 24.99 -19.04 -42.35
CA LYS A 585 25.95 -19.91 -41.66
C LYS A 585 26.15 -19.38 -40.23
N PRO A 586 26.05 -20.22 -39.18
CA PRO A 586 26.30 -19.79 -37.80
C PRO A 586 27.69 -19.17 -37.63
N LEU A 587 27.84 -18.24 -36.68
CA LEU A 587 29.14 -17.67 -36.36
C LEU A 587 29.90 -18.61 -35.41
N TRP A 588 31.07 -19.08 -35.83
CA TRP A 588 31.96 -19.92 -35.03
C TRP A 588 33.17 -19.12 -34.55
N ILE A 589 33.36 -19.03 -33.23
CA ILE A 589 34.52 -18.36 -32.63
C ILE A 589 35.18 -19.30 -31.63
N LYS A 590 36.50 -19.51 -31.80
CA LYS A 590 37.32 -20.42 -30.97
C LYS A 590 36.68 -21.80 -30.75
N GLY A 591 36.10 -22.36 -31.83
CA GLY A 591 35.48 -23.69 -31.84
C GLY A 591 34.08 -23.77 -31.24
N LYS A 592 33.45 -22.67 -30.85
CA LYS A 592 32.08 -22.65 -30.30
C LYS A 592 31.13 -21.81 -31.18
N PRO A 593 29.86 -22.21 -31.34
CA PRO A 593 28.86 -21.40 -32.02
C PRO A 593 28.41 -20.24 -31.11
N CYS A 594 28.55 -19.02 -31.63
CA CYS A 594 28.18 -17.78 -30.97
C CYS A 594 26.90 -17.20 -31.57
N GLU A 595 26.20 -16.41 -30.78
CA GLU A 595 25.01 -15.67 -31.23
C GLU A 595 25.44 -14.27 -31.68
N VAL A 596 24.74 -13.72 -32.67
CA VAL A 596 25.02 -12.36 -33.19
C VAL A 596 23.75 -11.55 -33.10
N VAL A 597 23.82 -10.33 -32.58
CA VAL A 597 22.74 -9.36 -32.62
C VAL A 597 23.14 -8.23 -33.55
N SER A 598 22.22 -7.82 -34.43
CA SER A 598 22.42 -6.72 -35.36
C SER A 598 21.09 -6.03 -35.66
N THR A 599 21.13 -4.93 -36.40
CA THR A 599 19.96 -4.13 -36.77
C THR A 599 19.81 -4.11 -38.28
N VAL A 600 18.66 -4.56 -38.78
CA VAL A 600 18.34 -4.62 -40.21
C VAL A 600 17.32 -3.53 -40.54
N LYS A 601 17.50 -2.87 -41.69
CA LYS A 601 16.60 -1.84 -42.21
C LYS A 601 15.97 -2.28 -43.52
N PHE A 602 14.68 -1.99 -43.68
CA PHE A 602 13.92 -2.21 -44.91
C PHE A 602 13.23 -0.91 -45.29
N ASP A 603 13.49 -0.41 -46.50
CA ASP A 603 12.79 0.74 -47.06
C ASP A 603 11.65 0.24 -47.97
N PHE A 604 10.40 0.54 -47.59
CA PHE A 604 9.22 0.17 -48.37
C PHE A 604 8.77 1.36 -49.22
N GLN A 605 9.27 1.39 -50.46
CA GLN A 605 8.84 2.33 -51.50
C GLN A 605 7.67 1.74 -52.32
N LEU A 606 6.72 2.58 -52.71
CA LEU A 606 5.56 2.17 -53.53
C LEU A 606 6.03 1.66 -54.91
N PRO A 607 5.58 0.46 -55.36
CA PRO A 607 5.96 -0.14 -56.64
C PRO A 607 5.07 0.30 -57.81
#